data_AF-A0A5S9QQ35-F1
#
_entry.id   AF-A0A5S9QQ35-F1
#
_cell.length_a   1.000
_cell.length_b   1.000
_cell.length_c   1.000
_cell.angle_alpha   90.00
_cell.angle_beta   90.00
_cell.angle_gamma   90.00
#
_symmetry.space_group_name_H-M   'P 1'
#
loop_
_entity.id
_entity.type
_entity.pdbx_description
1 polymer ?
#
loop_
_entity_poly.entity_id
_entity_poly.type
_entity_poly.pdbx_seq_one_letter_code
_entity_poly.pdbx_strand_id
1 'polypeptide(L)'
;MFLEVKRSPMSYLQHKDMDPAYIAPITRDFRINMNFVAECSHYTIRENTTRKTLDNNNITVPVDTNVIHLEMSYTHSTHTHQRNQKDEHTINERYYFKLVFFPGAENEFLRIKTIIDRLTFSD
;
A
#
# COMPACT_ATOMS: atom_id res chain seq x y z
N MET A 1 -3.38 -3.00 16.05
CA MET A 1 -4.46 -2.05 15.71
C MET A 1 -4.81 -2.20 14.25
N PHE A 2 -6.07 -2.01 13.85
CA PHE A 2 -6.48 -2.01 12.42
C PHE A 2 -6.74 -0.59 11.92
N LEU A 3 -6.12 -0.22 10.80
CA LEU A 3 -6.41 1.00 10.06
C LEU A 3 -7.43 0.67 8.98
N GLU A 4 -8.62 1.27 9.08
CA GLU A 4 -9.63 1.18 8.02
C GLU A 4 -9.31 2.18 6.92
N VAL A 5 -9.33 1.71 5.67
CA VAL A 5 -9.25 2.51 4.44
C VAL A 5 -10.62 2.46 3.78
N LYS A 6 -11.24 3.63 3.60
CA LYS A 6 -12.58 3.72 3.03
C LYS A 6 -12.51 3.69 1.51
N ARG A 7 -13.55 3.14 0.88
CA ARG A 7 -13.70 3.21 -0.57
C ARG A 7 -13.81 4.67 -0.98
N SER A 8 -13.11 5.00 -2.06
CA SER A 8 -13.18 6.30 -2.68
C SER A 8 -12.90 6.14 -4.17
N PRO A 9 -13.67 6.79 -5.06
CA PRO A 9 -13.43 6.71 -6.51
C PRO A 9 -12.08 7.31 -6.92
N MET A 10 -11.50 8.15 -6.06
CA MET A 10 -10.22 8.82 -6.27
C MET A 10 -9.08 8.16 -5.47
N SER A 11 -9.29 6.93 -4.98
CA SER A 11 -8.29 6.19 -4.22
C SER A 11 -7.99 4.83 -4.82
N TYR A 12 -6.70 4.53 -4.90
CA TYR A 12 -6.17 3.35 -5.54
C TYR A 12 -5.16 2.65 -4.63
N LEU A 13 -4.90 1.40 -4.92
CA LEU A 13 -3.96 0.53 -4.22
C LEU A 13 -2.94 -0.02 -5.22
N GLN A 14 -1.69 -0.14 -4.79
CA GLN A 14 -0.67 -0.94 -5.45
C GLN A 14 0.01 -1.82 -4.40
N HIS A 15 0.14 -3.11 -4.66
CA HIS A 15 0.90 -4.04 -3.80
C HIS A 15 2.15 -4.54 -4.53
N LYS A 16 3.06 -5.15 -3.77
CA LYS A 16 4.36 -5.64 -4.26
C LYS A 16 4.30 -6.46 -5.55
N ASP A 17 3.38 -7.43 -5.60
CA ASP A 17 3.31 -8.38 -6.71
C ASP A 17 2.60 -7.82 -7.96
N MET A 18 2.17 -6.56 -7.92
CA MET A 18 1.71 -5.85 -9.11
C MET A 18 2.91 -5.29 -9.88
N ASP A 19 2.82 -5.32 -11.20
CA ASP A 19 3.74 -4.57 -12.05
C ASP A 19 3.67 -3.06 -11.67
N PRO A 20 4.80 -2.34 -11.60
CA PRO A 20 4.86 -0.94 -11.17
C PRO A 20 3.93 0.01 -11.95
N ALA A 21 3.59 -0.33 -13.20
CA ALA A 21 2.68 0.43 -14.03
C ALA A 21 1.21 0.30 -13.60
N TYR A 22 0.85 -0.69 -12.78
CA TYR A 22 -0.53 -0.97 -12.42
C TYR A 22 -0.95 -0.35 -11.08
N ILE A 23 -2.21 0.09 -11.03
CA ILE A 23 -2.92 0.48 -9.82
C ILE A 23 -4.33 -0.12 -9.85
N ALA A 24 -4.83 -0.50 -8.68
CA ALA A 24 -6.16 -1.08 -8.52
C ALA A 24 -7.09 -0.08 -7.81
N PRO A 25 -8.30 0.18 -8.32
CA PRO A 25 -9.25 1.05 -7.64
C PRO A 25 -9.71 0.43 -6.31
N ILE A 26 -9.82 1.23 -5.26
CA ILE A 26 -10.37 0.78 -3.98
C ILE A 26 -11.90 0.77 -4.07
N THR A 27 -12.44 -0.38 -4.46
CA THR A 27 -13.89 -0.55 -4.71
C THR A 27 -14.70 -0.83 -3.44
N ARG A 28 -14.04 -1.24 -2.35
CA ARG A 28 -14.63 -1.53 -1.04
C ARG A 28 -13.71 -1.07 0.08
N ASP A 29 -14.31 -0.84 1.24
CA ASP A 29 -13.58 -0.57 2.48
C ASP A 29 -12.75 -1.82 2.85
N PHE A 30 -11.54 -1.61 3.35
CA PHE A 30 -10.70 -2.68 3.86
C PHE A 30 -9.90 -2.21 5.06
N ARG A 31 -9.25 -3.16 5.75
CA ARG A 31 -8.48 -2.88 6.96
C ARG A 31 -7.06 -3.40 6.81
N ILE A 32 -6.10 -2.57 7.21
CA ILE A 32 -4.68 -2.92 7.30
C ILE A 32 -4.34 -3.15 8.76
N ASN A 33 -3.71 -4.28 9.07
CA ASN A 33 -3.20 -4.51 10.41
C ASN A 33 -1.89 -3.75 10.61
N MET A 34 -1.95 -2.69 11.41
CA MET A 34 -0.81 -1.80 11.66
C MET A 34 0.31 -2.47 12.45
N ASN A 35 0.03 -3.58 13.16
CA ASN A 35 1.08 -4.32 13.88
C ASN A 35 2.10 -4.99 12.94
N PHE A 36 1.75 -5.13 11.65
CA PHE A 36 2.62 -5.69 10.63
C PHE A 36 3.24 -4.62 9.73
N VAL A 37 3.07 -3.34 10.02
CA VAL A 37 3.74 -2.26 9.29
C VAL A 37 5.08 -1.99 9.98
N ALA A 38 6.18 -2.17 9.27
CA ALA A 38 7.53 -1.90 9.76
C ALA A 38 7.91 -0.43 9.54
N GLU A 39 7.64 0.10 8.35
CA GLU A 39 7.95 1.46 7.98
C GLU A 39 6.77 2.11 7.25
N CYS A 40 6.61 3.41 7.42
CA CYS A 40 5.64 4.20 6.69
C CYS A 40 6.30 5.45 6.13
N SER A 41 6.13 5.69 4.85
CA SER A 41 6.54 6.92 4.18
C SER A 41 5.38 7.51 3.39
N HIS A 42 5.42 8.81 3.13
CA HIS A 42 4.45 9.47 2.27
C HIS A 42 5.13 10.49 1.36
N TYR A 43 4.58 10.68 0.17
CA TYR A 43 5.10 11.62 -0.81
C TYR A 43 4.01 12.07 -1.78
N THR A 44 4.29 13.14 -2.51
CA THR A 44 3.39 13.72 -3.50
C THR A 44 3.99 13.58 -4.89
N ILE A 45 3.17 13.19 -5.87
CA ILE A 45 3.58 13.07 -7.28
C ILE A 45 3.61 14.47 -7.91
N ARG A 46 4.75 14.83 -8.51
CA ARG A 46 5.00 16.16 -9.08
C ARG A 46 4.74 16.29 -10.57
N GLU A 47 4.51 15.17 -11.26
CA GLU A 47 4.31 15.13 -12.70
C GLU A 47 3.18 14.17 -13.08
N ASN A 48 2.46 14.49 -14.14
CA ASN A 48 1.43 13.60 -14.68
C ASN A 48 2.09 12.32 -15.19
N THR A 49 1.70 11.18 -14.62
CA THR A 49 2.24 9.87 -15.00
C THR A 49 1.12 9.00 -15.58
N THR A 50 1.41 8.24 -16.63
CA THR A 50 0.44 7.24 -17.13
C THR A 50 0.66 5.91 -16.43
N ARG A 51 -0.43 5.34 -15.89
CA ARG A 51 -0.49 4.01 -15.30
C ARG A 51 -1.59 3.19 -15.96
N LYS A 52 -1.76 1.95 -15.51
CA LYS A 52 -2.78 1.02 -15.96
C LYS A 52 -3.66 0.57 -14.81
N THR A 53 -4.93 0.36 -15.12
CA THR A 53 -5.87 -0.36 -14.24
C THR A 53 -5.70 -1.87 -14.42
N LEU A 54 -6.28 -2.67 -13.52
CA LEU A 54 -6.27 -4.14 -13.64
C LEU A 54 -6.92 -4.64 -14.94
N ASP A 55 -7.84 -3.87 -15.51
CA ASP A 55 -8.48 -4.15 -16.81
C ASP A 55 -7.61 -3.74 -18.01
N ASN A 56 -6.33 -3.40 -17.77
CA ASN A 56 -5.36 -2.94 -18.77
C ASN A 56 -5.74 -1.62 -19.47
N ASN A 57 -6.70 -0.86 -18.93
CA ASN A 57 -7.01 0.49 -19.39
C ASN A 57 -5.98 1.49 -18.85
N ASN A 58 -5.55 2.42 -19.71
CA ASN A 58 -4.66 3.51 -19.30
C ASN A 58 -5.42 4.50 -18.40
N ILE A 59 -4.73 4.97 -17.37
CA ILE A 59 -5.21 5.97 -16.42
C ILE A 59 -4.11 6.98 -16.16
N THR A 60 -4.46 8.26 -16.20
CA THR A 60 -3.53 9.34 -15.83
C THR A 60 -3.55 9.51 -14.32
N VAL A 61 -2.39 9.38 -13.70
CA VAL A 61 -2.13 9.79 -12.32
C VAL A 61 -1.80 11.28 -12.36
N PRO A 62 -2.68 12.16 -11.87
CA PRO A 62 -2.48 13.59 -11.94
C PRO A 62 -1.40 14.07 -10.95
N VAL A 63 -0.84 15.25 -11.21
CA VAL A 63 -0.04 16.02 -10.23
C VAL A 63 -0.84 16.20 -8.93
N ASP A 64 -0.13 16.35 -7.81
CA ASP A 64 -0.68 16.50 -6.46
C ASP A 64 -1.38 15.25 -5.92
N THR A 65 -1.21 14.12 -6.61
CA THR A 65 -1.55 12.81 -6.05
C THR A 65 -0.67 12.52 -4.84
N ASN A 66 -1.29 12.23 -3.70
CA ASN A 66 -0.60 11.84 -2.48
C ASN A 66 -0.49 10.32 -2.38
N VAL A 67 0.64 9.82 -1.91
CA VAL A 67 0.89 8.38 -1.74
C VAL A 67 1.32 8.11 -0.31
N ILE A 68 0.72 7.11 0.31
CA ILE A 68 1.19 6.50 1.57
C ILE A 68 1.75 5.13 1.22
N HIS A 69 3.05 4.94 1.47
CA HIS A 69 3.76 3.70 1.26
C HIS A 69 4.00 3.01 2.60
N LEU A 70 3.32 1.88 2.77
CA LEU A 70 3.39 1.03 3.96
C LEU A 70 4.28 -0.17 3.63
N GLU A 71 5.48 -0.19 4.21
CA GLU A 71 6.38 -1.34 4.13
C GLU A 71 6.07 -2.28 5.29
N MET A 72 5.69 -3.51 4.96
CA MET A 72 5.27 -4.50 5.93
C MET A 72 6.47 -5.23 6.51
N SER A 73 6.39 -5.57 7.79
CA SER A 73 7.35 -6.42 8.50
C SER A 73 7.53 -7.76 7.78
N TYR A 74 8.74 -8.32 7.85
CA TYR A 74 9.06 -9.59 7.24
C TYR A 74 8.09 -10.68 7.69
N THR A 75 7.39 -11.28 6.72
CA THR A 75 6.76 -12.57 6.92
C THR A 75 7.77 -13.63 6.55
N HIS A 76 8.22 -14.43 7.52
CA HIS A 76 8.97 -15.65 7.22
C HIS A 76 8.06 -16.61 6.47
N SER A 77 8.21 -16.63 5.14
CA SER A 77 7.59 -17.64 4.29
C SER A 77 8.53 -18.85 4.29
N THR A 78 8.14 -19.92 4.98
CA THR A 78 8.70 -21.25 4.73
C THR A 78 7.91 -21.86 3.59
N HIS A 79 8.60 -22.24 2.50
CA HIS A 79 7.98 -23.03 1.44
C HIS A 79 7.36 -24.28 2.07
N THR A 80 6.03 -24.40 2.05
CA THR A 80 5.31 -25.54 2.63
C THR A 80 5.75 -26.89 2.05
N HIS A 81 6.34 -26.87 0.84
CA HIS A 81 6.87 -28.05 0.15
C HIS A 81 8.21 -28.56 0.72
N GLN A 82 8.92 -27.77 1.53
CA GLN A 82 10.23 -28.15 2.12
C GLN A 82 10.22 -28.16 3.65
N ARG A 83 9.05 -28.00 4.27
CA ARG A 83 8.91 -28.00 5.73
C ARG A 83 9.44 -29.31 6.31
N ASN A 84 10.45 -29.26 7.19
CA ASN A 84 11.19 -30.39 7.76
C ASN A 84 12.11 -31.16 6.78
N GLN A 85 12.51 -30.57 5.65
CA GLN A 85 13.56 -31.13 4.80
C GLN A 85 14.92 -30.49 5.10
N LYS A 86 16.01 -31.18 4.73
CA LYS A 86 17.39 -30.74 4.99
C LYS A 86 17.74 -29.42 4.29
N ASP A 87 17.00 -29.07 3.24
CA ASP A 87 17.16 -27.86 2.43
C ASP A 87 16.05 -26.82 2.70
N GLU A 88 15.46 -26.81 3.91
CA GLU A 88 14.46 -25.81 4.30
C GLU A 88 15.07 -24.40 4.30
N HIS A 89 14.74 -23.61 3.26
CA HIS A 89 15.13 -22.22 3.16
C HIS A 89 13.96 -21.29 3.56
N THR A 90 14.20 -20.48 4.58
CA THR A 90 13.35 -19.31 4.89
C THR A 90 13.74 -18.15 3.98
N ILE A 91 12.80 -17.66 3.18
CA ILE A 91 13.01 -16.46 2.37
C ILE A 91 12.41 -15.27 3.13
N ASN A 92 13.23 -14.24 3.33
CA ASN A 92 12.79 -12.97 3.87
C ASN A 92 12.20 -12.12 2.75
N GLU A 93 10.89 -12.18 2.59
CA GLU A 93 10.18 -11.34 1.66
C GLU A 93 9.61 -10.11 2.36
N ARG A 94 10.04 -8.92 1.91
CA ARG A 94 9.36 -7.66 2.23
C ARG A 94 8.10 -7.57 1.39
N TYR A 95 6.98 -7.21 2.00
CA TYR A 95 5.73 -6.87 1.31
C TYR A 95 5.46 -5.38 1.47
N TYR A 96 4.79 -4.76 0.52
CA TYR A 96 4.37 -3.37 0.66
C TYR A 96 2.99 -3.12 0.07
N PHE A 97 2.33 -2.10 0.60
CA PHE A 97 1.14 -1.50 0.02
C PHE A 97 1.35 0.00 -0.18
N LYS A 98 1.00 0.49 -1.36
CA LYS A 98 0.93 1.92 -1.68
C LYS A 98 -0.53 2.31 -1.81
N LEU A 99 -0.99 3.16 -0.91
CA LEU A 99 -2.29 3.83 -1.00
C LEU A 99 -2.10 5.11 -1.80
N VAL A 100 -2.78 5.24 -2.93
CA VAL A 100 -2.63 6.33 -3.88
C VAL A 100 -3.91 7.15 -3.89
N PHE A 101 -3.82 8.43 -3.55
CA PHE A 101 -4.94 9.35 -3.39
C PHE A 101 -4.83 10.47 -4.43
N PHE A 102 -5.66 10.40 -5.47
CA PHE A 102 -5.75 11.45 -6.47
C PHE A 102 -6.33 12.73 -5.85
N PRO A 103 -6.16 13.90 -6.51
CA PRO A 103 -6.89 15.11 -6.17
C PRO A 103 -8.39 14.84 -6.04
N GLY A 104 -8.99 15.28 -4.95
CA GLY A 104 -10.35 14.95 -4.51
C GLY A 104 -10.44 13.89 -3.40
N ALA A 105 -9.36 13.16 -3.09
CA ALA A 105 -9.29 12.22 -1.97
C ALA A 105 -8.44 12.71 -0.78
N GLU A 106 -8.17 14.02 -0.70
CA GLU A 106 -7.26 14.62 0.29
C GLU A 106 -7.74 14.39 1.72
N ASN A 107 -9.06 14.41 1.95
CA ASN A 107 -9.64 14.17 3.27
C ASN A 107 -9.32 12.77 3.80
N GLU A 108 -9.37 11.76 2.93
CA GLU A 108 -9.06 10.37 3.31
C GLU A 108 -7.56 10.19 3.53
N PHE A 109 -6.73 10.79 2.65
CA PHE A 109 -5.28 10.85 2.86
C PHE A 109 -4.93 11.48 4.21
N LEU A 110 -5.47 12.67 4.51
CA LEU A 110 -5.20 13.40 5.75
C LEU A 110 -5.69 12.62 6.97
N ARG A 111 -6.85 11.97 6.89
CA ARG A 111 -7.38 11.10 7.96
C ARG A 111 -6.41 9.96 8.26
N ILE A 112 -5.97 9.23 7.24
CA ILE A 112 -5.07 8.09 7.40
C ILE A 112 -3.71 8.57 7.92
N LYS A 113 -3.16 9.63 7.33
CA LYS A 113 -1.89 10.22 7.76
C LYS A 113 -1.95 10.64 9.23
N THR A 114 -3.01 11.33 9.65
CA THR A 114 -3.20 11.76 11.04
C THR A 114 -3.25 10.57 12.01
N ILE A 115 -3.89 9.47 11.61
CA ILE A 115 -3.92 8.24 12.42
C ILE A 115 -2.51 7.65 12.54
N ILE A 116 -1.77 7.54 11.43
CA ILE A 116 -0.41 7.01 11.42
C ILE A 116 0.52 7.88 12.27
N ASP A 117 0.50 9.20 12.07
CA ASP A 117 1.31 10.16 12.81
C ASP A 117 1.10 10.00 14.33
N ARG A 118 -0.16 9.86 14.78
CA ARG A 118 -0.48 9.64 16.20
C ARG A 118 0.10 8.36 16.78
N LEU A 119 0.29 7.31 15.98
CA LEU A 119 0.92 6.07 16.43
C LEU A 119 2.42 6.20 16.56
N THR A 120 3.04 7.09 15.78
CA THR A 120 4.49 7.30 15.78
C THR A 120 4.94 8.37 16.77
N PHE A 121 4.07 9.31 17.15
CA PHE A 121 4.37 10.38 18.11
C PHE A 121 4.05 10.04 19.57
N SER A 122 3.59 8.83 19.86
CA SER A 122 3.36 8.38 21.24
C SER A 122 4.66 7.93 21.90
N ASP A 123 5.43 8.92 22.36
CA ASP A 123 6.35 8.85 23.51
C ASP A 123 5.81 9.77 24.62
#